data_AF-A0A3D5E1L5-F1
#
_entry.id   AF-A0A3D5E1L5-F1
#
_cell.length_a   1.000
_cell.length_b   1.000
_cell.length_c   1.000
_cell.angle_alpha   90.00
_cell.angle_beta   90.00
_cell.angle_gamma   90.00
#
_symmetry.space_group_name_H-M   'P 1'
#
loop_
_entity.id
_entity.type
_entity.pdbx_description
1 polymer ?
#
loop_
_entity_poly.entity_id
_entity_poly.type
_entity_poly.pdbx_seq_one_letter_code
_entity_poly.pdbx_strand_id
1 'polypeptide(L)' 'VFVHISALQKSGLETLEENDNVEFSVEEYNGRMGVGEIKLI' A
#
# COMPACT_ATOMS: atom_id res chain seq x y z
N VAL A 1 7.62 5.73 5.53
CA VAL A 1 6.41 5.38 4.74
C VAL A 1 5.74 4.22 5.44
N PHE A 2 4.45 4.32 5.74
CA PHE A 2 3.70 3.27 6.42
C PHE A 2 2.66 2.72 5.45
N VAL A 3 2.64 1.40 5.30
CA VAL A 3 1.59 0.68 4.58
C VAL A 3 0.53 0.29 5.60
N HIS A 4 -0.70 0.76 5.39
CA HIS A 4 -1.85 0.32 6.18
C HIS A 4 -2.47 -0.90 5.50
N ILE A 5 -3.03 -1.84 6.27
CA ILE A 5 -3.80 -2.99 5.74
C ILE A 5 -4.92 -2.55 4.77
N SER A 6 -5.39 -1.31 4.91
CA SER A 6 -6.34 -0.67 4.01
C SER A 6 -5.82 -0.53 2.56
N ALA A 7 -4.52 -0.30 2.37
CA ALA A 7 -3.92 -0.25 1.02
C ALA A 7 -3.85 -1.64 0.38
N LEU A 8 -3.56 -2.67 1.18
CA LEU A 8 -3.59 -4.08 0.76
C LEU A 8 -5.01 -4.51 0.38
N GLN A 9 -6.01 -4.24 1.23
CA GLN A 9 -7.42 -4.56 0.96
C GLN A 9 -7.96 -3.84 -0.28
N LYS A 10 -7.56 -2.59 -0.52
CA LYS A 10 -7.92 -1.86 -1.75
C LYS A 10 -7.33 -2.50 -3.01
N SER A 11 -6.16 -3.10 -2.90
CA SER A 11 -5.51 -3.83 -4.00
C SER A 11 -6.14 -5.21 -4.24
N GLY A 12 -7.03 -5.68 -3.35
CA GLY A 12 -7.54 -7.05 -3.37
C GLY A 12 -6.48 -8.08 -2.94
N LEU A 13 -5.38 -7.62 -2.35
CA LEU A 13 -4.31 -8.46 -1.83
C LEU A 13 -4.54 -8.61 -0.32
N GLU A 14 -4.90 -9.83 0.11
CA GLU A 14 -5.09 -10.14 1.54
C GLU A 14 -3.76 -10.22 2.29
N THR A 15 -2.69 -10.56 1.57
CA THR A 15 -1.34 -10.73 2.11
C THR A 15 -0.30 -10.26 1.09
N LEU A 16 0.78 -9.65 1.59
CA LEU A 16 1.98 -9.39 0.81
C LEU A 16 3.07 -10.30 1.36
N GLU A 17 3.72 -11.09 0.52
CA GLU A 17 4.86 -11.89 0.96
C GLU A 17 6.15 -11.05 0.94
N GLU A 18 7.09 -11.43 1.80
CA GLU A 18 8.42 -10.88 1.78
C GLU A 18 9.07 -11.29 0.44
N ASN A 19 9.56 -10.33 -0.36
CA ASN A 19 10.09 -10.44 -1.73
C ASN A 19 9.11 -10.17 -2.89
N ASP A 20 7.85 -9.84 -2.64
CA ASP A 20 6.96 -9.35 -3.70
C ASP A 20 7.38 -7.95 -4.18
N ASN A 21 7.42 -7.79 -5.50
CA ASN A 21 7.60 -6.48 -6.10
C ASN A 21 6.22 -5.82 -6.20
N VAL A 22 6.07 -4.72 -5.49
CA VAL A 22 4.84 -3.93 -5.50
C VAL A 22 5.12 -2.50 -5.89
N GLU A 23 4.25 -1.97 -6.75
CA GLU A 23 4.15 -0.55 -7.02
C GLU A 23 3.13 0.06 -6.05
N PHE A 24 3.48 1.19 -5.44
CA PHE A 24 2.57 1.87 -4.54
C PHE A 24 2.59 3.38 -4.73
N SER A 25 1.44 3.99 -4.53
CA SER A 25 1.25 5.44 -4.57
C SER A 25 1.18 6.01 -3.16
N VAL A 26 1.93 7.08 -2.92
CA VAL A 26 1.94 7.79 -1.63
C VAL A 26 0.95 8.95 -1.70
N GLU A 27 0.06 9.03 -0.73
CA GLU A 27 -0.91 10.12 -0.57
C GLU A 27 -0.75 10.77 0.80
N GLU A 28 -0.99 12.08 0.87
CA GLU A 28 -0.97 12.82 2.13
C GLU A 28 -2.36 12.85 2.74
N TYR A 29 -2.50 12.23 3.92
CA TYR A 29 -3.74 12.30 4.70
C TYR A 29 -3.49 13.09 5.98
N ASN A 30 -4.05 14.30 6.04
CA ASN A 30 -4.06 15.13 7.25
C ASN A 30 -2.64 15.42 7.81
N GLY A 31 -1.70 15.76 6.92
CA GLY A 31 -0.30 16.05 7.25
C GLY A 31 0.58 14.82 7.50
N ARG A 32 0.08 13.61 7.24
CA ARG A 32 0.85 12.37 7.31
C ARG A 32 0.89 11.70 5.94
N MET A 33 2.09 11.37 5.46
CA MET A 33 2.27 10.58 4.24
C MET A 33 1.91 9.12 4.51
N GLY A 34 0.88 8.63 3.82
CA GLY A 34 0.42 7.25 3.84
C GLY A 34 0.45 6.62 2.45
N VAL A 35 0.37 5.30 2.37
CA VAL A 35 0.22 4.60 1.10
C VAL A 35 -1.27 4.55 0.75
N GLY A 36 -1.65 5.13 -0.40
CA GLY A 36 -3.03 5.22 -0.86
C GLY A 36 -3.48 4.01 -1.68
N GLU A 37 -2.59 3.55 -2.56
CA GLU A 37 -2.83 2.42 -3.46
C GLU A 37 -1.57 1.55 -3.58
N ILE A 38 -1.76 0.23 -3.61
CA ILE A 38 -0.72 -0.78 -3.83
C ILE A 38 -1.14 -1.62 -5.03
N LYS A 39 -0.18 -2.09 -5.82
CA LYS A 39 -0.38 -2.98 -6.95
C LYS A 39 0.80 -3.94 -7.05
N LEU A 40 0.53 -5.24 -7.16
CA LEU A 40 1.56 -6.23 -7.47
C LEU A 40 2.02 -6.05 -8.93
N ILE A 41 3.32 -6.15 -9.19
CA ILE A 41 3.90 -6.10 -10.54
C ILE A 41 4.57 -7.42 -10.92
#